data_AF-A0A7S2PG05-F1
#
_entry.id   AF-A0A7S2PG05-F1
#
_cell.length_a   1.000
_cell.length_b   1.000
_cell.length_c   1.000
_cell.angle_alpha   90.00
_cell.angle_beta   90.00
_cell.angle_gamma   90.00
#
_symmetry.space_group_name_H-M   'P 1'
#
loop_
_entity.id
_entity.type
_entity.pdbx_description
1 polymer ?
#
loop_
_entity_poly.entity_id
_entity_poly.type
_entity_poly.pdbx_seq_one_letter_code
_entity_poly.pdbx_strand_id
1 'polypeptide(L)'
;YAAAWCPRLFWSADLLVSFATGYVTSDLHVERRLHLTAKHFFKRWFLCDAALVTSDWSSSVFPGMRLICLARLVRLIRHTRRMYVLLQRAKARLYHEVTRLAIDIMLLVLILFWMAHMFGCWWFFMGRWEEAADTGETWLSDGTYSGVGSSYEYLTALHWSVTQFTPASMEVAPRCSAERLYNVIVIFVSFFVGSTVVATLTAMMTQYRLQVGEAMRKMRQLQAF
;
A
#
# COMPACT_ATOMS: atom_id res chain seq x y z
N TYR A 1 -8.61 -4.46 23.00
CA TYR A 1 -9.31 -3.15 23.01
C TYR A 1 -8.41 -1.97 22.62
N ALA A 2 -7.21 -1.79 23.18
CA ALA A 2 -6.30 -0.68 22.84
C ALA A 2 -5.85 -0.61 21.35
N ALA A 3 -5.71 -1.75 20.68
CA ALA A 3 -5.30 -1.83 19.28
C ALA A 3 -6.26 -1.17 18.27
N ALA A 4 -7.53 -0.96 18.64
CA ALA A 4 -8.52 -0.33 17.77
C ALA A 4 -8.49 1.21 17.85
N TRP A 5 -7.88 1.79 18.89
CA TRP A 5 -7.84 3.24 19.12
C TRP A 5 -6.66 3.91 18.40
N CYS A 6 -5.52 3.23 18.32
CA CYS A 6 -4.32 3.76 17.66
C CYS A 6 -4.57 4.17 16.19
N PRO A 7 -5.25 3.36 15.35
CA PRO A 7 -5.57 3.79 14.00
C PRO A 7 -6.48 5.03 13.99
N ARG A 8 -7.50 5.09 14.86
CA ARG A 8 -8.49 6.19 14.87
C ARG A 8 -7.88 7.52 15.28
N LEU A 9 -7.01 7.52 16.30
CA LEU A 9 -6.28 8.69 16.75
C LEU A 9 -5.27 9.15 15.69
N PHE A 10 -4.56 8.20 15.06
CA PHE A 10 -3.66 8.48 13.95
C PHE A 10 -4.39 9.13 12.76
N TRP A 11 -5.56 8.62 12.36
CA TRP A 11 -6.35 9.18 11.25
C TRP A 11 -6.96 10.55 11.57
N SER A 12 -7.36 10.77 12.82
CA SER A 12 -7.87 12.08 13.28
C SER A 12 -6.75 13.14 13.28
N ALA A 13 -5.54 12.75 13.70
CA ALA A 13 -4.37 13.61 13.65
C ALA A 13 -3.91 13.88 12.20
N ASP A 14 -3.94 12.88 11.31
CA ASP A 14 -3.62 13.07 9.89
C ASP A 14 -4.58 14.04 9.20
N LEU A 15 -5.87 14.05 9.58
CA LEU A 15 -6.82 15.06 9.09
C LEU A 15 -6.38 16.48 9.49
N LEU A 16 -5.90 16.68 10.71
CA LEU A 16 -5.38 17.98 11.16
C LEU A 16 -4.09 18.37 10.41
N VAL A 17 -3.18 17.41 10.22
CA VAL A 17 -1.94 17.60 9.44
C VAL A 17 -2.24 17.84 7.95
N SER A 18 -3.36 17.32 7.45
CA SER A 18 -3.86 17.56 6.09
C SER A 18 -4.23 19.02 5.83
N PHE A 19 -4.73 19.73 6.84
CA PHE A 19 -4.99 21.17 6.74
C PHE A 19 -3.70 21.99 6.70
N ALA A 20 -2.61 21.46 7.27
CA ALA A 20 -1.30 22.10 7.32
C ALA A 20 -0.41 21.77 6.10
N THR A 21 -0.77 20.78 5.29
CA THR A 21 0.03 20.36 4.12
C THR A 21 -0.49 21.02 2.83
N GLY A 22 0.32 21.94 2.28
CA GLY A 22 -0.01 22.70 1.07
C GLY A 22 -0.25 21.84 -0.18
N TYR A 23 -1.11 22.32 -1.07
CA TYR A 23 -1.50 21.65 -2.31
C TYR A 23 -0.51 21.95 -3.45
N VAL A 24 -0.45 21.06 -4.44
CA VAL A 24 0.33 21.25 -5.67
C VAL A 24 -0.63 21.66 -6.77
N THR A 25 -0.45 22.85 -7.33
CA THR A 25 -1.23 23.37 -8.47
C THR A 25 -0.77 22.69 -9.77
N SER A 26 -1.57 22.76 -10.83
CA SER A 26 -1.27 22.24 -12.18
C SER A 26 0.10 22.69 -12.73
N ASP A 27 0.62 23.81 -12.24
CA ASP A 27 1.85 24.44 -12.73
C ASP A 27 3.10 24.02 -11.92
N LEU A 28 3.04 22.87 -11.24
CA LEU A 28 4.11 22.31 -10.37
C LEU A 28 4.60 23.21 -9.21
N HIS A 29 4.03 24.40 -9.01
CA HIS A 29 4.32 25.24 -7.85
C HIS A 29 3.54 24.78 -6.60
N VAL A 30 4.25 24.68 -5.48
CA VAL A 30 3.69 24.28 -4.18
C VAL A 30 3.26 25.53 -3.44
N GLU A 31 1.95 25.79 -3.37
CA GLU A 31 1.43 26.89 -2.58
C GLU A 31 1.32 26.49 -1.10
N ARG A 32 1.95 27.28 -0.23
CA ARG A 32 1.94 27.09 1.24
C ARG A 32 0.93 27.98 1.97
N ARG A 33 0.13 28.77 1.24
CA ARG A 33 -0.85 29.70 1.85
C ARG A 33 -2.04 28.91 2.42
N LEU A 34 -2.08 28.80 3.75
CA LEU A 34 -3.06 27.99 4.50
C LEU A 34 -4.53 28.32 4.15
N HIS A 35 -4.87 29.60 3.93
CA HIS A 35 -6.23 30.03 3.60
C HIS A 35 -6.72 29.55 2.21
N LEU A 36 -5.83 29.51 1.21
CA LEU A 36 -6.15 29.00 -0.13
C LEU A 36 -6.27 27.48 -0.13
N THR A 37 -5.37 26.79 0.58
CA THR A 37 -5.43 25.34 0.80
C THR A 37 -6.73 24.95 1.50
N ALA A 38 -7.13 25.67 2.56
CA ALA A 38 -8.36 25.42 3.30
C ALA A 38 -9.62 25.61 2.42
N LYS A 39 -9.67 26.67 1.61
CA LYS A 39 -10.80 26.93 0.70
C LYS A 39 -10.92 25.87 -0.40
N HIS A 40 -9.80 25.41 -0.95
CA HIS A 40 -9.77 24.35 -1.96
C HIS A 40 -10.12 22.96 -1.36
N PHE A 41 -9.68 22.72 -0.13
CA PHE A 41 -9.99 21.52 0.66
C PHE A 41 -11.49 21.44 1.01
N PHE A 42 -12.07 22.54 1.49
CA PHE A 42 -13.50 22.64 1.83
C PHE A 42 -14.41 22.37 0.63
N LYS A 43 -14.04 22.88 -0.55
CA LYS A 43 -14.90 22.84 -1.74
C LYS A 43 -14.93 21.48 -2.46
N ARG A 44 -13.94 20.61 -2.25
CA ARG A 44 -13.82 19.34 -2.99
C ARG A 44 -13.83 18.08 -2.12
N TRP A 45 -13.28 18.12 -0.91
CA TRP A 45 -12.96 16.88 -0.19
C TRP A 45 -13.35 16.86 1.30
N PHE A 46 -13.62 18.01 1.92
CA PHE A 46 -14.02 18.11 3.33
C PHE A 46 -15.29 17.31 3.66
N LEU A 47 -16.30 17.34 2.79
CA LEU A 47 -17.54 16.59 3.04
C LEU A 47 -17.31 15.07 3.06
N CYS A 48 -16.44 14.56 2.18
CA CYS A 48 -16.07 13.15 2.15
C CYS A 48 -15.23 12.77 3.37
N ASP A 49 -14.18 13.55 3.71
CA ASP A 49 -13.31 13.29 4.85
C ASP A 49 -14.07 13.41 6.20
N ALA A 50 -14.96 14.39 6.33
CA ALA A 50 -15.80 14.56 7.52
C ALA A 50 -16.82 13.42 7.66
N ALA A 51 -17.51 13.04 6.57
CA ALA A 51 -18.42 11.90 6.57
C ALA A 51 -17.71 10.58 6.92
N LEU A 52 -16.46 10.44 6.48
CA LEU A 52 -15.60 9.29 6.78
C LEU A 52 -15.23 9.21 8.25
N VAL A 53 -14.80 10.31 8.87
CA VAL A 53 -14.49 10.33 10.32
C VAL A 53 -15.76 10.07 11.11
N THR A 54 -16.88 10.73 10.80
CA THR A 54 -18.14 10.48 11.50
C THR A 54 -18.64 9.04 11.34
N SER A 55 -18.40 8.40 10.18
CA SER A 55 -18.74 6.99 9.95
C SER A 55 -17.85 5.99 10.72
N ASP A 56 -16.58 6.33 10.96
CA ASP A 56 -15.64 5.50 11.71
C ASP A 56 -16.01 5.49 13.20
N TRP A 57 -16.42 6.65 13.73
CA TRP A 57 -16.98 6.77 15.08
C TRP A 57 -18.36 6.11 15.20
N SER A 58 -19.24 6.25 14.20
CA SER A 58 -20.58 5.64 14.23
C SER A 58 -20.54 4.11 14.14
N SER A 59 -19.50 3.52 13.55
CA SER A 59 -19.30 2.06 13.52
C SER A 59 -19.06 1.44 14.90
N SER A 60 -18.70 2.25 15.90
CA SER A 60 -18.61 1.80 17.31
C SER A 60 -19.96 1.83 18.03
N VAL A 61 -20.96 2.50 17.43
CA VAL A 61 -22.32 2.65 17.99
C VAL A 61 -23.31 1.74 17.25
N PHE A 62 -23.13 1.49 15.95
CA PHE A 62 -24.02 0.66 15.13
C PHE A 62 -23.25 -0.34 14.26
N PRO A 63 -23.13 -1.62 14.68
CA PRO A 63 -22.36 -2.66 13.98
C PRO A 63 -23.10 -3.26 12.77
N GLY A 64 -23.62 -2.43 11.85
CA GLY A 64 -24.44 -2.90 10.72
C GLY A 64 -24.21 -2.23 9.35
N MET A 65 -23.47 -1.12 9.27
CA MET A 65 -23.29 -0.41 8.00
C MET A 65 -22.04 -0.89 7.24
N ARG A 66 -22.22 -1.83 6.31
CA ARG A 66 -21.16 -2.38 5.43
C ARG A 66 -20.74 -1.48 4.25
N LEU A 67 -21.13 -0.19 4.22
CA LEU A 67 -20.66 0.80 3.23
C LEU A 67 -19.22 1.31 3.48
N ILE A 68 -18.56 0.78 4.51
CA ILE A 68 -17.24 1.20 5.01
C ILE A 68 -16.07 0.78 4.10
N CYS A 69 -16.25 -0.15 3.15
CA CYS A 69 -15.16 -0.64 2.29
C CYS A 69 -14.71 0.38 1.23
N LEU A 70 -15.63 1.01 0.49
CA LEU A 70 -15.28 2.00 -0.54
C LEU A 70 -14.63 3.25 0.07
N ALA A 71 -15.17 3.66 1.22
CA ALA A 71 -14.63 4.68 2.10
C ALA A 71 -13.16 4.43 2.51
N ARG A 72 -12.81 3.21 2.91
CA ARG A 72 -11.44 2.81 3.29
C ARG A 72 -10.50 2.72 2.08
N LEU A 73 -10.99 2.29 0.91
CA LEU A 73 -10.20 2.24 -0.32
C LEU A 73 -9.82 3.64 -0.83
N VAL A 74 -10.74 4.61 -0.77
CA VAL A 74 -10.44 6.01 -1.12
C VAL A 74 -9.38 6.62 -0.19
N ARG A 75 -9.39 6.27 1.11
CA ARG A 75 -8.32 6.66 2.05
C ARG A 75 -6.96 6.13 1.58
N LEU A 76 -6.86 4.83 1.27
CA LEU A 76 -5.61 4.20 0.81
C LEU A 76 -5.04 4.82 -0.47
N ILE A 77 -5.90 5.11 -1.45
CA ILE A 77 -5.52 5.77 -2.71
C ILE A 77 -5.00 7.20 -2.47
N ARG A 78 -5.53 7.91 -1.46
CA ARG A 78 -5.06 9.26 -1.12
C ARG A 78 -3.72 9.26 -0.40
N HIS A 79 -3.51 8.33 0.53
CA HIS A 79 -2.25 8.23 1.27
C HIS A 79 -1.09 7.79 0.37
N THR A 80 -1.33 6.87 -0.57
CA THR A 80 -0.33 6.49 -1.57
C THR A 80 0.11 7.68 -2.43
N ARG A 81 -0.83 8.54 -2.88
CA ARG A 81 -0.50 9.76 -3.63
C ARG A 81 0.28 10.78 -2.81
N ARG A 82 -0.09 11.01 -1.53
CA ARG A 82 0.63 11.94 -0.65
C ARG A 82 2.04 11.45 -0.33
N MET A 83 2.19 10.16 -0.01
CA MET A 83 3.49 9.54 0.21
C MET A 83 4.38 9.69 -1.03
N TYR A 84 3.84 9.42 -2.23
CA TYR A 84 4.56 9.62 -3.48
C TYR A 84 5.13 11.04 -3.62
N VAL A 85 4.33 12.08 -3.36
CA VAL A 85 4.78 13.49 -3.49
C VAL A 85 5.82 13.86 -2.41
N LEU A 86 5.62 13.45 -1.16
CA LEU A 86 6.57 13.72 -0.08
C LEU A 86 7.90 13.02 -0.33
N LEU A 87 7.84 11.83 -0.89
CA LEU A 87 9.00 11.04 -1.21
C LEU A 87 9.80 11.62 -2.37
N GLN A 88 9.12 12.10 -3.42
CA GLN A 88 9.77 12.85 -4.50
C GLN A 88 10.47 14.12 -3.98
N ARG A 89 9.90 14.79 -2.97
CA ARG A 89 10.54 15.96 -2.32
C ARG A 89 11.77 15.57 -1.49
N ALA A 90 11.72 14.46 -0.75
CA ALA A 90 12.86 13.96 -0.01
C ALA A 90 13.98 13.53 -0.98
N LYS A 91 13.61 12.86 -2.06
CA LYS A 91 14.49 12.42 -3.15
C LYS A 91 15.19 13.58 -3.85
N ALA A 92 14.50 14.71 -4.04
CA ALA A 92 15.09 15.93 -4.63
C ALA A 92 16.16 16.60 -3.75
N ARG A 93 16.24 16.26 -2.46
CA ARG A 93 17.26 16.78 -1.53
C ARG A 93 18.50 15.89 -1.43
N LEU A 94 18.49 14.72 -2.07
CA LEU A 94 19.61 13.79 -2.05
C LEU A 94 20.54 14.07 -3.22
N TYR A 95 21.78 14.43 -2.90
CA TYR A 95 22.82 14.74 -3.89
C TYR A 95 23.52 13.48 -4.44
N HIS A 96 23.52 12.36 -3.69
CA HIS A 96 24.17 11.13 -4.11
C HIS A 96 23.24 10.22 -4.94
N GLU A 97 23.66 9.90 -6.16
CA GLU A 97 22.86 9.11 -7.11
C GLU A 97 22.64 7.66 -6.64
N VAL A 98 23.65 7.07 -5.99
CA VAL A 98 23.56 5.71 -5.41
C VAL A 98 22.51 5.65 -4.30
N THR A 99 22.48 6.64 -3.40
CA THR A 99 21.51 6.65 -2.30
C THR A 99 20.09 6.89 -2.82
N ARG A 100 19.96 7.69 -3.88
CA ARG A 100 18.69 7.90 -4.59
C ARG A 100 18.14 6.58 -5.18
N LEU A 101 18.98 5.82 -5.88
CA LEU A 101 18.61 4.50 -6.43
C LEU A 101 18.24 3.50 -5.32
N ALA A 102 19.04 3.43 -4.25
CA ALA A 102 18.78 2.52 -3.14
C ALA A 102 17.42 2.81 -2.46
N ILE A 103 17.07 4.09 -2.31
CA ILE A 103 15.78 4.50 -1.77
C ILE A 103 14.64 4.09 -2.70
N ASP A 104 14.77 4.27 -4.01
CA ASP A 104 13.73 3.86 -4.96
C ASP A 104 13.45 2.36 -4.90
N ILE A 105 14.51 1.55 -4.86
CA ILE A 105 14.40 0.08 -4.74
C ILE A 105 13.75 -0.29 -3.40
N MET A 106 14.20 0.30 -2.28
CA MET A 106 13.63 0.05 -0.96
C MET A 106 12.14 0.35 -0.90
N LEU A 107 11.70 1.44 -1.53
CA LEU A 107 10.29 1.81 -1.55
C LEU A 107 9.45 0.90 -2.42
N LEU A 108 10.00 0.45 -3.54
CA LEU A 108 9.35 -0.55 -4.38
C LEU A 108 9.12 -1.85 -3.58
N VAL A 109 10.12 -2.29 -2.81
CA VAL A 109 10.01 -3.44 -1.90
C VAL A 109 8.98 -3.18 -0.79
N LEU A 110 8.96 -1.99 -0.20
CA LEU A 110 7.99 -1.63 0.85
C LEU A 110 6.55 -1.62 0.33
N ILE A 111 6.32 -1.12 -0.89
CA ILE A 111 5.00 -1.14 -1.55
C ILE A 111 4.57 -2.59 -1.79
N LEU A 112 5.46 -3.45 -2.29
CA LEU A 112 5.18 -4.88 -2.47
C LEU A 112 4.84 -5.57 -1.15
N PHE A 113 5.63 -5.34 -0.11
CA PHE A 113 5.36 -5.88 1.23
C PHE A 113 4.00 -5.41 1.76
N TRP A 114 3.68 -4.13 1.59
CA TRP A 114 2.39 -3.58 2.00
C TRP A 114 1.22 -4.23 1.27
N MET A 115 1.33 -4.45 -0.05
CA MET A 115 0.31 -5.16 -0.83
C MET A 115 0.16 -6.61 -0.38
N ALA A 116 1.27 -7.33 -0.18
CA ALA A 116 1.26 -8.68 0.36
C ALA A 116 0.56 -8.74 1.73
N HIS A 117 0.89 -7.83 2.65
CA HIS A 117 0.21 -7.71 3.94
C HIS A 117 -1.31 -7.51 3.79
N MET A 118 -1.77 -6.65 2.89
CA MET A 118 -3.21 -6.47 2.64
C MET A 118 -3.86 -7.76 2.11
N PHE A 119 -3.22 -8.43 1.15
CA PHE A 119 -3.74 -9.67 0.59
C PHE A 119 -3.76 -10.81 1.61
N GLY A 120 -2.71 -10.94 2.42
CA GLY A 120 -2.59 -11.93 3.48
C GLY A 120 -3.55 -11.67 4.65
N CYS A 121 -3.75 -10.41 5.04
CA CYS A 121 -4.75 -10.04 6.05
C CYS A 121 -6.17 -10.42 5.62
N TRP A 122 -6.52 -10.16 4.35
CA TRP A 122 -7.82 -10.53 3.83
C TRP A 122 -7.97 -12.05 3.73
N TRP A 123 -6.93 -12.75 3.28
CA TRP A 123 -6.89 -14.22 3.26
C TRP A 123 -7.07 -14.84 4.66
N PHE A 124 -6.37 -14.30 5.66
CA PHE A 124 -6.53 -14.69 7.05
C PHE A 124 -7.93 -14.44 7.60
N PHE A 125 -8.53 -13.30 7.23
CA PHE A 125 -9.91 -13.00 7.59
C PHE A 125 -10.91 -13.99 6.96
N MET A 126 -10.73 -14.34 5.67
CA MET A 126 -11.57 -15.35 5.02
C MET A 126 -11.44 -16.72 5.68
N GLY A 127 -10.23 -17.12 6.07
CA GLY A 127 -9.98 -18.39 6.77
C GLY A 127 -10.72 -18.53 8.10
N ARG A 128 -10.97 -17.41 8.80
CA ARG A 128 -11.71 -17.38 10.07
C ARG A 128 -13.21 -17.16 9.90
N TRP A 129 -13.69 -16.91 8.68
CA TRP A 129 -15.10 -16.66 8.41
C TRP A 129 -15.79 -17.92 7.88
N GLU A 130 -15.82 -18.96 8.70
CA GLU A 130 -16.38 -20.28 8.36
C GLU A 130 -17.86 -20.23 8.00
N GLU A 131 -18.66 -19.40 8.68
CA GLU A 131 -20.10 -19.23 8.39
C GLU A 131 -20.40 -18.73 6.97
N ALA A 132 -19.43 -18.08 6.29
CA ALA A 132 -19.58 -17.61 4.93
C ALA A 132 -19.10 -18.62 3.87
N ALA A 133 -18.53 -19.75 4.28
CA ALA A 133 -18.07 -20.79 3.37
C ALA A 133 -19.26 -21.63 2.87
N ASP A 134 -19.43 -21.67 1.55
CA ASP A 134 -20.47 -22.47 0.90
C ASP A 134 -20.23 -23.98 1.02
N THR A 135 -18.96 -24.39 1.16
CA THR A 135 -18.56 -25.78 1.39
C THR A 135 -18.54 -26.17 2.87
N GLY A 136 -18.70 -25.22 3.79
CA GLY A 136 -18.52 -25.44 5.22
C GLY A 136 -17.07 -25.57 5.68
N GLU A 137 -16.10 -25.42 4.77
CA GLU A 137 -14.66 -25.54 5.04
C GLU A 137 -13.91 -24.31 4.50
N THR A 138 -12.86 -23.89 5.20
CA THR A 138 -11.95 -22.80 4.82
C THR A 138 -10.52 -23.33 4.73
N TRP A 139 -9.58 -22.55 4.22
CA TRP A 139 -8.17 -22.98 4.24
C TRP A 139 -7.62 -23.25 5.65
N LEU A 140 -8.31 -22.79 6.70
CA LEU A 140 -7.95 -22.98 8.10
C LEU A 140 -8.69 -24.18 8.75
N SER A 141 -9.72 -24.75 8.13
CA SER A 141 -10.59 -25.76 8.76
C SER A 141 -9.96 -27.14 8.92
N ASP A 142 -8.92 -27.47 8.14
CA ASP A 142 -8.30 -28.80 8.11
C ASP A 142 -7.48 -29.14 9.38
N GLY A 143 -7.46 -28.28 10.40
CA GLY A 143 -6.68 -28.53 11.63
C GLY A 143 -5.17 -28.34 11.48
N THR A 144 -4.64 -28.31 10.25
CA THR A 144 -3.20 -28.28 9.96
C THR A 144 -2.54 -26.98 10.46
N TYR A 145 -3.24 -25.86 10.32
CA TYR A 145 -2.74 -24.53 10.70
C TYR A 145 -3.51 -23.91 11.88
N SER A 146 -4.76 -24.33 12.10
CA SER A 146 -5.61 -23.80 13.17
C SER A 146 -5.15 -24.26 14.55
N GLY A 147 -5.16 -23.37 15.54
CA GLY A 147 -4.98 -23.74 16.95
C GLY A 147 -3.52 -23.90 17.41
N VAL A 148 -2.56 -23.81 16.49
CA VAL A 148 -1.11 -23.76 16.81
C VAL A 148 -0.71 -22.39 17.38
N GLY A 149 -1.44 -21.33 16.99
CA GLY A 149 -1.26 -19.97 17.51
C GLY A 149 -1.58 -18.91 16.45
N SER A 150 -2.20 -17.80 16.88
CA SER A 150 -2.64 -16.74 15.95
C SER A 150 -1.49 -16.08 15.16
N SER A 151 -0.26 -16.12 15.68
CA SER A 151 0.93 -15.65 14.96
C SER A 151 1.31 -16.59 13.81
N TYR A 152 1.22 -17.90 14.01
CA TYR A 152 1.55 -18.90 12.99
C TYR A 152 0.53 -18.86 11.85
N GLU A 153 -0.76 -18.86 12.18
CA GLU A 153 -1.84 -18.74 11.19
C GLU A 153 -1.70 -17.48 10.32
N TYR A 154 -1.39 -16.34 10.96
CA TYR A 154 -1.19 -15.08 10.26
C TYR A 154 0.09 -15.08 9.40
N LEU A 155 1.20 -15.62 9.89
CA LEU A 155 2.44 -15.74 9.11
C LEU A 155 2.28 -16.68 7.91
N THR A 156 1.50 -17.75 8.05
CA THR A 156 1.12 -18.63 6.95
C THR A 156 0.31 -17.88 5.89
N ALA A 157 -0.69 -17.09 6.30
CA ALA A 157 -1.45 -16.24 5.37
C ALA A 157 -0.59 -15.17 4.69
N LEU A 158 0.37 -14.59 5.42
CA LEU A 158 1.33 -13.64 4.86
C LEU A 158 2.26 -14.34 3.85
N HIS A 159 2.79 -15.52 4.18
CA HIS A 159 3.62 -16.29 3.26
C HIS A 159 2.84 -16.65 1.98
N TRP A 160 1.57 -17.06 2.09
CA TRP A 160 0.68 -17.29 0.94
C TRP A 160 0.55 -16.05 0.06
N SER A 161 0.41 -14.87 0.65
CA SER A 161 0.30 -13.63 -0.13
C SER A 161 1.59 -13.27 -0.86
N VAL A 162 2.76 -13.56 -0.27
CA VAL A 162 4.06 -13.29 -0.88
C VAL A 162 4.28 -14.20 -2.08
N THR A 163 3.87 -15.48 -2.01
CA THR A 163 4.00 -16.42 -3.13
C THR A 163 3.13 -16.05 -4.34
N GLN A 164 2.16 -15.14 -4.20
CA GLN A 164 1.39 -14.63 -5.33
C GLN A 164 2.21 -13.66 -6.19
N PHE A 165 3.17 -12.94 -5.61
CA PHE A 165 4.05 -12.01 -6.34
C PHE A 165 5.29 -12.70 -6.92
N THR A 166 5.80 -13.72 -6.21
CA THR A 166 6.88 -14.58 -6.67
C THR A 166 6.30 -15.98 -6.80
N PRO A 167 5.86 -16.43 -7.98
CA PRO A 167 5.15 -17.69 -8.16
C PRO A 167 5.97 -18.84 -7.58
N ALA A 168 5.66 -19.18 -6.34
CA ALA A 168 6.35 -20.14 -5.51
C ALA A 168 5.30 -21.11 -4.99
N SER A 169 5.66 -22.39 -4.90
CA SER A 169 4.76 -23.43 -4.44
C SER A 169 4.41 -23.23 -2.97
N MET A 170 3.13 -23.38 -2.63
CA MET A 170 2.66 -23.40 -1.26
C MET A 170 1.56 -24.46 -1.08
N GLU A 171 1.50 -25.04 0.10
CA GLU A 171 0.52 -26.07 0.49
C GLU A 171 -0.88 -25.51 0.79
N VAL A 172 -1.00 -24.20 1.03
CA VAL A 172 -2.26 -23.54 1.34
C VAL A 172 -3.11 -23.41 0.07
N ALA A 173 -4.28 -24.04 0.06
CA ALA A 173 -5.21 -24.03 -1.06
C ALA A 173 -6.62 -23.57 -0.64
N PRO A 174 -7.38 -22.91 -1.53
CA PRO A 174 -8.76 -22.52 -1.26
C PRO A 174 -9.68 -23.74 -1.11
N ARG A 175 -10.53 -23.72 -0.08
CA ARG A 175 -11.50 -24.78 0.25
C ARG A 175 -12.95 -24.42 -0.08
N CYS A 176 -13.28 -23.14 -0.23
CA CYS A 176 -14.61 -22.67 -0.60
C CYS A 176 -14.60 -21.79 -1.87
N SER A 177 -15.78 -21.50 -2.44
CA SER A 177 -15.91 -20.71 -3.67
C SER A 177 -15.41 -19.27 -3.48
N ALA A 178 -15.67 -18.67 -2.32
CA ALA A 178 -15.25 -17.31 -2.01
C ALA A 178 -13.71 -17.17 -1.97
N GLU A 179 -13.04 -18.09 -1.27
CA GLU A 179 -11.57 -18.15 -1.24
C GLU A 179 -10.99 -18.39 -2.62
N ARG A 180 -11.61 -19.26 -3.42
CA ARG A 180 -11.14 -19.59 -4.77
C ARG A 180 -11.24 -18.39 -5.71
N LEU A 181 -12.36 -17.67 -5.68
CA LEU A 181 -12.55 -16.45 -6.46
C LEU A 181 -11.53 -15.37 -6.05
N TYR A 182 -11.35 -15.17 -4.75
CA TYR A 182 -10.37 -14.22 -4.23
C TYR A 182 -8.95 -14.59 -4.67
N ASN A 183 -8.56 -15.87 -4.56
CA ASN A 183 -7.26 -16.37 -5.01
C ASN A 183 -7.03 -16.08 -6.52
N VAL A 184 -8.02 -16.37 -7.38
CA VAL A 184 -7.94 -16.09 -8.82
C VAL A 184 -7.71 -14.59 -9.07
N ILE A 185 -8.46 -13.71 -8.39
CA ILE A 185 -8.30 -12.26 -8.52
C ILE A 185 -6.90 -11.83 -8.09
N VAL A 186 -6.42 -12.31 -6.95
CA VAL A 186 -5.10 -11.95 -6.42
C VAL A 186 -3.98 -12.43 -7.36
N ILE A 187 -4.08 -13.63 -7.93
CA ILE A 187 -3.11 -14.13 -8.91
C ILE A 187 -3.00 -13.18 -10.11
N PHE A 188 -4.12 -12.78 -10.71
CA PHE A 188 -4.10 -11.84 -11.84
C PHE A 188 -3.49 -10.49 -11.47
N VAL A 189 -3.91 -9.91 -10.34
CA VAL A 189 -3.38 -8.61 -9.87
C VAL A 189 -1.88 -8.71 -9.59
N SER A 190 -1.44 -9.77 -8.92
CA SER A 190 -0.05 -9.98 -8.53
C SER A 190 0.86 -10.24 -9.74
N PHE A 191 0.35 -10.92 -10.78
CA PHE A 191 1.03 -11.09 -12.05
C PHE A 191 1.34 -9.74 -12.73
N PHE A 192 0.35 -8.84 -12.83
CA PHE A 192 0.57 -7.51 -13.42
C PHE A 192 1.50 -6.63 -12.58
N VAL A 193 1.32 -6.65 -11.26
CA VAL A 193 2.15 -5.88 -10.32
C VAL A 193 3.58 -6.39 -10.35
N GLY A 194 3.79 -7.71 -10.24
CA GLY A 194 5.11 -8.34 -10.30
C GLY A 194 5.85 -8.02 -11.60
N SER A 195 5.15 -8.12 -12.74
CA SER A 195 5.70 -7.73 -14.05
C SER A 195 6.11 -6.26 -14.10
N THR A 196 5.28 -5.37 -13.54
CA THR A 196 5.55 -3.93 -13.48
C THR A 196 6.76 -3.61 -12.59
N VAL A 197 6.88 -4.31 -11.45
CA VAL A 197 8.03 -4.16 -10.53
C VAL A 197 9.32 -4.55 -11.23
N VAL A 198 9.35 -5.71 -11.90
CA VAL A 198 10.55 -6.16 -12.64
C VAL A 198 10.91 -5.14 -13.71
N ALA A 199 9.94 -4.69 -14.52
CA ALA A 199 10.18 -3.67 -15.54
C ALA A 199 10.71 -2.35 -14.95
N THR A 200 10.16 -1.92 -13.81
CA THR A 200 10.61 -0.70 -13.11
C THR A 200 12.02 -0.85 -12.56
N LEU A 201 12.35 -1.99 -11.94
CA LEU A 201 13.70 -2.30 -11.48
C LEU A 201 14.71 -2.27 -12.63
N THR A 202 14.39 -2.90 -13.77
CA THR A 202 15.24 -2.90 -14.97
C THR A 202 15.43 -1.49 -15.52
N ALA A 203 14.37 -0.68 -15.56
CA ALA A 203 14.44 0.70 -16.02
C ALA A 203 15.34 1.55 -15.10
N MET A 204 15.18 1.45 -13.78
CA MET A 204 16.00 2.16 -12.80
C MET A 204 17.48 1.77 -12.91
N MET A 205 17.78 0.48 -13.04
CA MET A 205 19.15 -0.01 -13.23
C MET A 205 19.77 0.48 -14.54
N THR A 206 19.00 0.47 -15.63
CA THR A 206 19.46 0.96 -16.94
C THR A 206 19.76 2.45 -16.90
N GLN A 207 18.86 3.26 -16.30
CA GLN A 207 19.08 4.71 -16.15
C GLN A 207 20.33 5.01 -15.33
N TYR A 208 20.54 4.31 -14.22
CA TYR A 208 21.74 4.48 -13.41
C TYR A 208 23.03 4.16 -14.20
N ARG A 209 23.04 3.06 -14.97
CA ARG A 209 24.20 2.69 -15.80
C ARG A 209 24.51 3.74 -16.88
N LEU A 210 23.48 4.32 -17.49
CA LEU A 210 23.64 5.39 -18.48
C LEU A 210 24.27 6.64 -17.85
N GLN A 211 23.80 7.06 -16.67
CA GLN A 211 24.35 8.21 -15.95
C GLN A 211 25.83 8.01 -15.59
N VAL A 212 26.18 6.86 -15.05
CA VAL A 212 27.57 6.51 -14.72
C VAL A 212 28.44 6.48 -16.00
N GLY A 213 27.92 5.94 -17.10
CA GLY A 213 28.60 5.94 -18.39
C GLY A 213 28.89 7.34 -18.95
N GLU A 214 27.91 8.25 -18.86
CA GLU A 214 28.06 9.65 -19.27
C GLU A 214 29.08 10.39 -18.40
N ALA A 215 29.05 10.19 -17.08
CA ALA A 215 30.00 10.79 -16.15
C ALA A 215 31.44 10.36 -16.48
N MET A 216 31.66 9.06 -16.70
CA MET A 216 32.97 8.54 -17.12
C MET A 216 33.42 9.10 -18.48
N ARG A 217 32.49 9.26 -19.44
CA ARG A 217 32.81 9.82 -20.76
C ARG A 217 33.24 11.28 -20.67
N LYS A 218 32.54 12.10 -19.88
CA LYS A 218 32.91 13.51 -19.63
C LYS A 218 34.27 13.62 -18.94
N MET A 219 34.54 12.76 -17.95
CA MET A 219 35.82 12.72 -17.25
C MET A 219 36.98 12.38 -18.20
N ARG A 220 36.79 11.42 -19.12
CA ARG A 220 37.79 11.12 -20.17
C ARG A 220 38.04 12.29 -21.12
N GLN A 221 37.01 13.06 -21.48
CA GLN A 221 37.17 14.25 -22.32
C GLN A 221 38.00 15.33 -21.61
N LEU A 222 37.78 15.52 -20.30
CA LEU A 222 38.57 16.47 -19.50
C LEU A 222 40.04 16.05 -19.35
N GLN A 223 40.32 14.74 -19.31
CA GLN A 223 41.70 14.22 -19.26
C GLN A 223 42.44 14.31 -20.60
N ALA A 224 41.71 14.54 -21.70
CA ALA A 224 42.29 14.64 -23.04
C ALA A 224 42.68 16.08 -23.42
N PHE A 225 42.33 17.08 -22.61
CA PHE A 225 42.76 18.48 -22.71
C PHE A 225 43.89 18.76 -21.72
#